data_AF-X0ZAK7-F1
#
_entry.id   AF-X0ZAK7-F1
#
_cell.length_a   1.000
_cell.length_b   1.000
_cell.length_c   1.000
_cell.angle_alpha   90.00
_cell.angle_beta   90.00
_cell.angle_gamma   90.00
#
_symmetry.space_group_name_H-M   'P 1'
#
loop_
_entity.id
_entity.type
_entity.pdbx_description
1 polymer ?
#
loop_
_entity_poly.entity_id
_entity_poly.type
_entity_poly.pdbx_seq_one_letter_code
_entity_poly.pdbx_strand_id
1 'polypeptide(L)' 'MISRIKAGKAAAAENPSYQDLVSAMKEGPRAALKVYGDFTERQYQHIKGMMDALEAVLPLEIVIAWKTIEAFHDAGEDT' A
#
# COMPACT_ATOMS: atom_id res chain seq x y z
N MET A 1 -6.04 -11.33 27.40
CA MET A 1 -6.72 -11.70 26.13
C MET A 1 -7.45 -10.51 25.51
N ILE A 2 -8.33 -9.82 26.26
CA ILE A 2 -9.03 -8.60 25.80
C ILE A 2 -8.08 -7.44 25.45
N SER A 3 -7.00 -7.25 26.21
CA SER A 3 -5.99 -6.20 25.95
C SER A 3 -5.24 -6.38 24.62
N ARG A 4 -4.87 -7.63 24.28
CA ARG A 4 -4.21 -7.98 23.01
C ARG A 4 -5.12 -7.76 21.80
N ILE A 5 -6.41 -8.10 21.93
CA ILE A 5 -7.41 -7.86 20.88
C ILE A 5 -7.65 -6.35 20.69
N LYS A 6 -7.72 -5.57 21.78
CA LYS A 6 -7.81 -4.11 21.71
C LYS A 6 -6.58 -3.48 21.05
N ALA A 7 -5.38 -3.93 21.41
CA ALA A 7 -4.14 -3.45 20.79
C ALA A 7 -4.08 -3.79 19.29
N GLY A 8 -4.48 -5.00 18.89
CA GLY A 8 -4.57 -5.38 17.48
C GLY A 8 -5.61 -4.56 16.71
N LYS A 9 -6.73 -4.20 17.33
CA LYS A 9 -7.74 -3.31 16.73
C LYS A 9 -7.27 -1.86 16.62
N ALA A 10 -6.53 -1.35 17.61
CA ALA A 10 -5.96 -0.01 17.58
C ALA A 10 -4.90 0.11 16.48
N ALA A 11 -3.96 -0.84 16.42
CA ALA A 11 -2.95 -0.88 15.35
C ALA A 11 -3.57 -1.03 13.95
N ALA A 12 -4.64 -1.82 13.81
CA ALA A 12 -5.35 -1.94 12.53
C ALA A 12 -6.11 -0.66 12.15
N ALA A 13 -6.53 0.17 13.12
CA ALA A 13 -7.19 1.45 12.88
C ALA A 13 -6.19 2.57 12.55
N GLU A 14 -4.93 2.42 12.95
CA GLU A 14 -3.83 3.35 12.65
C GLU A 14 -3.19 3.07 11.29
N ASN A 15 -3.41 1.89 10.70
CA ASN A 15 -2.85 1.54 9.41
C ASN A 15 -3.70 2.09 8.26
N PRO A 16 -3.08 2.68 7.22
CA PRO A 16 -3.79 3.06 6.01
C PRO A 16 -4.49 1.86 5.34
N SER A 17 -5.69 2.12 4.82
CA SER A 17 -6.47 1.15 4.07
C SER A 17 -6.08 1.12 2.58
N TYR A 18 -6.55 0.10 1.87
CA TYR A 18 -6.39 0.02 0.41
C TYR A 18 -7.05 1.20 -0.33
N GLN A 19 -8.14 1.73 0.22
CA GLN A 19 -8.81 2.90 -0.34
C GLN A 19 -7.96 4.16 -0.19
N ASP A 20 -7.24 4.31 0.92
CA ASP A 20 -6.34 5.44 1.15
C ASP A 20 -5.19 5.42 0.15
N LEU A 21 -4.60 4.24 -0.08
CA LEU A 21 -3.54 4.08 -1.08
C LEU A 21 -4.04 4.39 -2.49
N VAL A 22 -5.20 3.85 -2.90
CA VAL A 22 -5.77 4.12 -4.23
C VAL A 22 -6.14 5.59 -4.41
N SER A 23 -6.64 6.24 -3.36
CA SER A 23 -6.92 7.68 -3.40
C SER A 23 -5.63 8.49 -3.55
N ALA A 24 -4.58 8.13 -2.81
CA ALA A 24 -3.27 8.76 -2.93
C ALA A 24 -2.61 8.52 -4.30
N MET A 25 -2.80 7.35 -4.91
CA MET A 25 -2.32 7.08 -6.28
C MET A 25 -2.98 8.00 -7.31
N LYS A 26 -4.23 8.42 -7.11
CA LYS A 26 -4.91 9.41 -7.98
C LYS A 26 -4.31 10.80 -7.84
N GLU A 27 -3.79 11.15 -6.66
CA GLU A 27 -3.10 12.42 -6.41
C GLU A 27 -1.67 12.41 -6.96
N GLY A 28 -1.07 11.22 -7.09
CA GLY A 28 0.18 10.97 -7.79
C GLY A 28 1.20 10.16 -6.97
N PRO A 29 2.35 9.81 -7.58
CA PRO A 29 3.29 8.85 -6.99
C PRO A 29 3.84 9.27 -5.62
N ARG A 30 4.08 10.57 -5.40
CA ARG A 30 4.62 11.07 -4.13
C ARG A 30 3.63 10.94 -2.97
N ALA A 31 2.34 11.20 -3.22
CA ALA A 31 1.29 11.02 -2.22
C ALA A 31 1.13 9.54 -1.90
N ALA A 32 1.16 8.69 -2.92
CA ALA A 32 1.08 7.24 -2.79
C ALA A 32 2.24 6.67 -1.96
N LEU A 33 3.48 7.12 -2.19
CA LEU A 33 4.66 6.72 -1.41
C LEU A 33 4.55 7.10 0.07
N LYS A 34 3.97 8.27 0.38
CA LYS A 34 3.76 8.69 1.78
C LYS A 34 2.83 7.72 2.51
N VAL A 35 1.73 7.34 1.87
CA VAL A 35 0.76 6.39 2.42
C VAL A 35 1.36 5.00 2.51
N TYR A 36 2.10 4.57 1.48
CA TYR A 36 2.82 3.30 1.46
C TYR A 36 3.84 3.16 2.60
N GLY A 37 4.52 4.23 3.01
CA GLY A 37 5.52 4.18 4.10
C GLY A 37 4.98 3.68 5.44
N ASP A 38 3.66 3.74 5.65
CA ASP A 38 2.99 3.25 6.85
C ASP A 38 2.45 1.80 6.71
N PHE A 39 2.70 1.13 5.58
CA PHE A 39 2.28 -0.25 5.34
C PHE A 39 3.23 -1.24 6.00
N THR A 40 2.67 -2.29 6.59
CA THR A 40 3.43 -3.49 6.93
C THR A 40 3.68 -4.34 5.68
N GLU A 41 4.72 -5.16 5.73
CA GLU A 41 5.06 -6.08 4.63
C GLU A 41 3.89 -6.97 4.20
N ARG A 42 3.17 -7.52 5.18
CA ARG A 42 1.96 -8.32 4.91
C ARG A 42 0.89 -7.54 4.13
N GLN A 43 0.71 -6.25 4.42
CA GLN A 43 -0.27 -5.42 3.73
C GLN A 43 0.18 -5.09 2.32
N TYR A 44 1.48 -4.81 2.14
CA TYR A 44 2.07 -4.63 0.80
C TYR A 44 1.82 -5.87 -0.07
N GLN A 45 2.17 -7.07 0.40
CA GLN A 45 1.98 -8.30 -0.37
C GLN A 45 0.52 -8.56 -0.73
N HIS A 46 -0.42 -8.19 0.15
CA HIS A 46 -1.84 -8.32 -0.15
C HIS A 46 -2.29 -7.35 -1.26
N ILE A 47 -1.82 -6.11 -1.24
CA ILE A 47 -2.11 -5.14 -2.30
C ILE A 47 -1.46 -5.57 -3.60
N LYS A 48 -0.22 -6.05 -3.55
CA LYS A 48 0.50 -6.51 -4.74
C LYS A 48 -0.31 -7.53 -5.51
N GLY A 49 -0.82 -8.56 -4.82
CA GLY A 49 -1.69 -9.55 -5.46
C GLY A 49 -2.96 -8.96 -6.09
N MET A 50 -3.55 -7.92 -5.49
CA MET A 50 -4.72 -7.22 -6.06
C MET A 50 -4.33 -6.34 -7.25
N MET A 51 -3.26 -5.56 -7.15
CA MET A 51 -2.82 -4.62 -8.18
C MET A 51 -2.32 -5.36 -9.41
N ASP A 52 -1.56 -6.44 -9.24
CA ASP A 52 -1.08 -7.29 -10.34
C ASP A 52 -2.27 -7.92 -11.11
N ALA A 53 -3.30 -8.37 -10.38
CA ALA A 53 -4.51 -8.93 -11.00
C ALA A 53 -5.32 -7.89 -11.77
N LEU A 54 -5.25 -6.62 -11.36
CA LEU A 54 -6.00 -5.52 -11.96
C LEU A 54 -5.18 -4.69 -12.96
N GLU A 55 -3.86 -4.88 -13.05
CA GLU A 55 -2.95 -4.02 -13.84
C GLU A 55 -3.44 -3.83 -15.29
N ALA A 56 -3.95 -4.89 -15.91
CA ALA A 56 -4.45 -4.88 -17.29
C ALA A 56 -5.69 -4.00 -17.52
N VAL A 57 -6.44 -3.67 -16.47
CA VAL A 57 -7.70 -2.90 -16.55
C VAL A 57 -7.63 -1.57 -15.79
N LEU A 58 -6.52 -1.30 -15.09
CA LEU A 58 -6.32 -0.06 -14.36
C LEU A 58 -5.96 1.09 -15.32
N PRO A 59 -6.35 2.33 -14.99
CA PRO A 59 -5.85 3.51 -15.69
C PRO A 59 -4.33 3.60 -15.62
N LEU A 60 -3.70 4.08 -16.70
CA LEU A 60 -2.24 4.17 -16.81
C LEU A 60 -1.62 4.98 -15.68
N GLU A 61 -2.26 6.07 -15.26
CA GLU A 61 -1.79 6.88 -14.14
C GLU A 61 -1.67 6.09 -12.82
N ILE A 62 -2.60 5.18 -12.56
CA ILE A 62 -2.58 4.32 -11.37
C ILE A 62 -1.47 3.27 -11.50
N VAL A 63 -1.31 2.68 -12.69
CA VAL A 63 -0.24 1.71 -12.96
C VAL A 63 1.13 2.35 -12.75
N ILE A 64 1.34 3.57 -13.24
CA ILE A 64 2.61 4.30 -13.05
C ILE A 64 2.87 4.57 -11.56
N ALA A 65 1.87 5.02 -10.81
CA ALA A 65 2.01 5.25 -9.37
C ALA A 65 2.32 3.94 -8.62
N TRP A 66 1.66 2.84 -8.99
CA TRP A 66 1.92 1.51 -8.42
C TRP A 66 3.33 1.00 -8.72
N LYS A 67 3.77 1.03 -9.99
CA LYS A 67 5.13 0.61 -10.38
C LYS A 67 6.21 1.43 -9.70
N THR A 68 5.92 2.70 -9.39
CA THR A 68 6.82 3.52 -8.58
C THR A 68 6.93 2.96 -7.16
N ILE A 69 5.82 2.62 -6.51
CA ILE A 69 5.83 2.00 -5.18
C ILE A 69 6.60 0.68 -5.19
N GLU A 70 6.35 -0.19 -6.19
CA GLU A 70 7.08 -1.46 -6.33
C GLU A 70 8.60 -1.24 -6.43
N ALA A 71 9.04 -0.31 -7.29
CA ALA A 71 10.47 -0.01 -7.42
C ALA A 71 11.10 0.52 -6.12
N PHE A 72 10.36 1.31 -5.33
CA PHE A 72 10.83 1.80 -4.02
C PHE A 72 10.88 0.70 -2.97
N HIS A 73 9.92 -0.22 -2.99
CA HIS A 73 9.91 -1.38 -2.10
C HIS A 73 11.10 -2.29 -2.39
N ASP A 74 11.27 -2.68 -3.66
CA ASP A 74 12.33 -3.58 -4.10
C ASP A 74 13.72 -2.98 -3.81
N ALA A 75 13.90 -1.67 -4.02
CA ALA A 75 15.15 -0.98 -3.70
C ALA A 75 15.47 -0.92 -2.19
N GLY A 76 14.45 -1.04 -1.32
CA GLY A 76 14.61 -1.05 0.13
C GLY A 76 14.92 -2.44 0.71
N GLU A 77 14.63 -3.52 -0.02
CA GLU A 77 14.98 -4.89 0.38
C GLU A 77 16.44 -5.26 0.04
N ASP A 78 17.08 -4.51 -0.85
CA ASP A 78 18.46 -4.76 -1.33
C ASP A 78 19.57 -4.09 -0.47
N THR A 79 19.22 -3.39 0.63
CA THR A 79 20.17 -2.72 1.55
C THR A 79 20.11 -3.25 2.97
#